data_AF-A0A2D5QC81-F1
#
_entry.id   AF-A0A2D5QC81-F1
#
_cell.length_a   1.000
_cell.length_b   1.000
_cell.length_c   1.000
_cell.angle_alpha   90.00
_cell.angle_beta   90.00
_cell.angle_gamma   90.00
#
_symmetry.space_group_name_H-M   'P 1'
#
loop_
_entity.id
_entity.type
_entity.pdbx_description
1 polymer ?
#
loop_
_entity_poly.entity_id
_entity_poly.type
_entity_poly.pdbx_seq_one_letter_code
_entity_poly.pdbx_strand_id
1 'polypeptide(L)'
;MLFDAHAVTLSPNEQFVLDLVIVTVAIASLIFTDSKFKSKNPSIIFIILVVLAISGRLLLNPIPNVQPVTFLAIMVGIYFGISYSIAFATIVTLSSNVMLEHGIWSSYQIIGWASVGILAALLRNQFIQNEKLNITNLAVFAVFSGFLFDWIVSLSILHNVDTSFFLVYLLNGIFFDLLHAGGNVVFVAWLANPLSELMNRHTNLTNPKVVPELVSN
;
A
#
# COMPACT_ATOMS: atom_id res chain seq x y z
N MET A 1 -13.78 0.20 -25.77
CA MET A 1 -12.81 1.13 -25.14
C MET A 1 -13.39 2.52 -25.24
N LEU A 2 -14.17 2.95 -24.24
CA LEU A 2 -14.90 4.23 -24.33
C LEU A 2 -14.27 5.34 -23.47
N PHE A 3 -13.34 5.01 -22.57
CA PHE A 3 -12.68 5.97 -21.69
C PHE A 3 -11.22 5.57 -21.49
N ASP A 4 -10.29 6.39 -22.00
CA ASP A 4 -8.87 6.25 -21.70
C ASP A 4 -8.54 7.10 -20.46
N ALA A 5 -8.44 6.46 -19.31
CA ALA A 5 -8.09 7.13 -18.05
C ALA A 5 -6.65 7.67 -18.04
N HIS A 6 -5.80 7.21 -18.97
CA HIS A 6 -4.42 7.66 -19.12
C HIS A 6 -4.29 8.93 -19.99
N ALA A 7 -5.38 9.40 -20.59
CA ALA A 7 -5.39 10.57 -21.47
C ALA A 7 -5.43 11.93 -20.73
N VAL A 8 -5.64 11.98 -19.41
CA VAL A 8 -5.54 13.24 -18.65
C VAL A 8 -4.06 13.56 -18.39
N THR A 9 -3.62 14.73 -18.82
CA THR A 9 -2.33 15.29 -18.40
C THR A 9 -2.56 16.61 -17.67
N LEU A 10 -2.15 16.68 -16.40
CA LEU A 10 -1.84 17.98 -15.80
C LEU A 10 -0.75 18.66 -16.64
N SER A 11 -0.69 20.00 -16.63
CA SER A 11 0.49 20.66 -17.20
C SER A 11 1.75 20.20 -16.46
N PRO A 12 2.93 20.20 -17.11
CA PRO A 12 4.18 19.75 -16.46
C PRO A 12 4.46 20.46 -15.13
N ASN A 13 4.08 21.73 -15.02
CA ASN A 13 4.26 22.53 -13.80
C ASN A 13 3.29 22.10 -12.68
N GLU A 14 2.02 21.84 -13.01
CA GLU A 14 1.02 21.37 -12.05
C GLU A 14 1.36 19.97 -11.54
N GLN A 15 1.79 19.07 -12.43
CA GLN A 15 2.25 17.72 -12.06
C GLN A 15 3.47 17.80 -11.13
N PHE A 16 4.46 18.63 -11.48
CA PHE A 16 5.64 18.82 -10.66
C PHE A 16 5.32 19.33 -9.25
N VAL A 17 4.42 20.31 -9.13
CA VAL A 17 3.98 20.83 -7.83
C VAL A 17 3.28 19.75 -7.00
N LEU A 18 2.40 18.96 -7.62
CA LEU A 18 1.70 17.87 -6.95
C LEU A 18 2.67 16.81 -6.43
N ASP A 19 3.63 16.38 -7.26
CA ASP A 19 4.64 15.40 -6.87
C ASP A 19 5.56 15.92 -5.75
N LEU A 20 5.92 17.21 -5.79
CA LEU A 20 6.71 17.85 -4.73
C LEU A 20 5.97 17.84 -3.39
N VAL A 21 4.67 18.13 -3.40
CA VAL A 21 3.83 18.06 -2.19
C VAL A 21 3.76 16.63 -1.67
N ILE A 22 3.51 15.66 -2.54
CA ILE A 22 3.42 14.24 -2.19
C ILE A 22 4.73 13.73 -1.57
N VAL A 23 5.88 14.04 -2.18
CA VAL A 23 7.20 13.65 -1.67
C VAL A 23 7.48 14.32 -0.32
N THR A 24 7.11 15.60 -0.17
CA THR A 24 7.29 16.33 1.09
C THR A 24 6.46 15.69 2.21
N VAL A 25 5.20 15.33 1.95
CA VAL A 25 4.33 14.63 2.90
C VAL A 25 4.92 13.25 3.27
N ALA A 26 5.43 12.50 2.29
CA ALA A 26 6.07 11.21 2.53
C ALA A 26 7.32 11.35 3.41
N ILE A 27 8.23 12.27 3.09
CA ILE A 27 9.45 12.53 3.87
C ILE A 27 9.09 13.01 5.28
N ALA A 28 8.19 13.97 5.40
CA ALA A 28 7.71 14.47 6.68
C ALA A 28 7.14 13.34 7.55
N SER A 29 6.32 12.45 6.96
CA SER A 29 5.72 11.32 7.69
C SER A 29 6.79 10.42 8.33
N LEU A 30 7.90 10.14 7.63
CA LEU A 30 9.00 9.33 8.14
C LEU A 30 9.76 10.06 9.26
N ILE A 31 10.12 11.33 9.05
CA ILE A 31 10.88 12.14 10.03
C ILE A 31 10.11 12.27 11.35
N PHE A 32 8.80 12.52 11.30
CA PHE A 32 7.98 12.66 12.52
C PHE A 32 7.75 11.33 13.26
N THR A 33 8.11 10.20 12.67
CA THR A 33 7.86 8.85 13.21
C THR A 33 9.09 8.22 13.86
N ASP A 34 10.30 8.64 13.47
CA ASP A 34 11.57 8.09 13.95
C ASP A 34 11.75 8.16 15.49
N SER A 35 10.96 8.97 16.19
CA SER A 35 10.98 9.04 17.66
C SER A 35 10.44 7.80 18.39
N LYS A 36 9.72 6.88 17.71
CA LYS A 36 9.03 5.74 18.34
C LYS A 36 9.69 4.38 18.16
N PHE A 37 10.60 4.20 17.20
CA PHE A 37 11.22 2.90 16.92
C PHE A 37 12.57 2.75 17.65
N LYS A 38 12.54 2.21 18.87
CA LYS A 38 13.74 1.82 19.64
C LYS A 38 14.13 0.34 19.39
N SER A 39 14.53 -0.07 18.17
CA SER A 39 15.35 -1.29 17.96
C SER A 39 15.92 -1.46 16.54
N LYS A 40 16.72 -2.54 16.38
CA LYS A 40 17.54 -3.00 15.25
C LYS A 40 16.90 -2.81 13.87
N ASN A 41 17.31 -1.76 13.15
CA ASN A 41 17.20 -1.54 11.70
C ASN A 41 15.90 -1.97 10.97
N PRO A 42 14.70 -1.50 11.40
CA PRO A 42 13.44 -1.75 10.67
C PRO A 42 13.49 -1.26 9.20
N SER A 43 14.32 -0.25 8.92
CA SER A 43 14.49 0.35 7.60
C SER A 43 14.95 -0.63 6.52
N ILE A 44 15.76 -1.64 6.86
CA ILE A 44 16.26 -2.62 5.86
C ILE A 44 15.12 -3.49 5.35
N ILE A 45 14.29 -4.03 6.26
CA ILE A 45 13.13 -4.85 5.85
C ILE A 45 12.14 -4.01 5.06
N PHE A 46 11.91 -2.77 5.46
CA PHE A 46 11.07 -1.84 4.70
C PHE A 46 11.57 -1.66 3.26
N ILE A 47 12.89 -1.43 3.07
CA ILE A 47 13.50 -1.29 1.75
C ILE A 47 13.30 -2.57 0.92
N ILE A 48 13.48 -3.76 1.52
CA ILE A 48 13.24 -5.04 0.83
C ILE A 48 11.78 -5.15 0.35
N LEU A 49 10.81 -4.76 1.18
CA LEU A 49 9.39 -4.78 0.81
C LEU A 49 9.08 -3.78 -0.32
N VAL A 50 9.69 -2.59 -0.30
CA VAL A 50 9.58 -1.59 -1.38
C VAL A 50 10.15 -2.16 -2.69
N VAL A 51 11.34 -2.74 -2.67
CA VAL A 51 11.96 -3.36 -3.85
C VAL A 51 11.09 -4.51 -4.37
N LEU A 52 10.59 -5.37 -3.48
CA LEU A 52 9.69 -6.47 -3.85
C LEU A 52 8.40 -5.95 -4.51
N ALA A 53 7.83 -4.87 -4.00
CA ALA A 53 6.63 -4.26 -4.56
C ALA A 53 6.87 -3.67 -5.96
N ILE A 54 7.97 -2.92 -6.12
CA ILE A 54 8.37 -2.36 -7.42
C ILE A 54 8.63 -3.48 -8.42
N SER A 55 9.49 -4.44 -8.08
CA SER A 55 9.81 -5.57 -8.96
C SER A 55 8.58 -6.40 -9.30
N GLY A 56 7.72 -6.69 -8.33
CA GLY A 56 6.49 -7.43 -8.55
C GLY A 56 5.50 -6.69 -9.46
N ARG A 57 5.34 -5.38 -9.27
CA ARG A 57 4.54 -4.51 -10.14
C ARG A 57 5.04 -4.53 -11.58
N LEU A 58 6.36 -4.45 -11.79
CA LEU A 58 6.96 -4.47 -13.12
C LEU A 58 6.88 -5.86 -13.78
N LEU A 59 7.22 -6.93 -13.05
CA LEU A 59 7.23 -8.30 -13.57
C LEU A 59 5.83 -8.81 -13.92
N LEU A 60 4.82 -8.43 -13.13
CA LEU A 60 3.44 -8.84 -13.34
C LEU A 60 2.62 -7.83 -14.15
N ASN A 61 3.24 -6.76 -14.64
CA ASN A 61 2.57 -5.77 -15.50
C ASN A 61 1.79 -6.39 -16.69
N PRO A 62 2.26 -7.49 -17.33
CA PRO A 62 1.49 -8.14 -18.39
C PRO A 62 0.18 -8.81 -17.93
N ILE A 63 0.02 -9.07 -16.62
CA ILE A 63 -1.20 -9.65 -16.04
C ILE A 63 -2.07 -8.50 -15.51
N PRO A 64 -3.26 -8.27 -16.12
CA PRO A 64 -4.08 -7.13 -15.76
C PRO A 64 -4.44 -7.12 -14.27
N ASN A 65 -4.12 -6.02 -13.60
CA ASN A 65 -4.46 -5.72 -12.20
C ASN A 65 -4.04 -6.78 -11.14
N VAL A 66 -3.11 -7.69 -11.46
CA VAL A 66 -2.59 -8.69 -10.50
C VAL A 66 -1.15 -8.33 -10.12
N GLN A 67 -0.99 -7.55 -9.05
CA GLN A 67 0.32 -7.09 -8.57
C GLN A 67 0.38 -7.18 -7.04
N PRO A 68 1.56 -7.41 -6.42
CA PRO A 68 1.65 -7.63 -4.98
C PRO A 68 1.55 -6.33 -4.15
N VAL A 69 1.43 -5.16 -4.78
CA VAL A 69 1.58 -3.85 -4.12
C VAL A 69 0.51 -3.64 -3.05
N THR A 70 -0.75 -3.94 -3.32
CA THR A 70 -1.85 -3.77 -2.36
C THR A 70 -1.66 -4.69 -1.15
N PHE A 71 -1.38 -5.97 -1.36
CA PHE A 71 -1.03 -6.90 -0.28
C PHE A 71 0.16 -6.40 0.56
N LEU A 72 1.23 -5.93 -0.08
CA LEU A 72 2.41 -5.41 0.62
C LEU A 72 2.11 -4.10 1.36
N ALA A 73 1.23 -3.24 0.84
CA ALA A 73 0.77 -2.04 1.53
C ALA A 73 0.01 -2.39 2.83
N ILE A 74 -0.85 -3.42 2.80
CA ILE A 74 -1.53 -3.93 3.99
C ILE A 74 -0.50 -4.40 5.03
N MET A 75 0.48 -5.20 4.60
CA MET A 75 1.54 -5.72 5.47
C MET A 75 2.40 -4.57 6.04
N VAL A 76 2.79 -3.60 5.24
CA VAL A 76 3.51 -2.41 5.72
C VAL A 76 2.68 -1.65 6.76
N GLY A 77 1.37 -1.48 6.53
CA GLY A 77 0.46 -0.87 7.50
C GLY A 77 0.41 -1.60 8.83
N ILE A 78 0.23 -2.92 8.81
CA ILE A 78 0.15 -3.74 10.03
C ILE A 78 1.44 -3.66 10.86
N TYR A 79 2.60 -3.70 10.21
CA TYR A 79 3.88 -3.88 10.90
C TYR A 79 4.66 -2.58 11.13
N PHE A 80 4.57 -1.60 10.22
CA PHE A 80 5.32 -0.35 10.29
C PHE A 80 4.44 0.87 10.56
N GLY A 81 3.12 0.74 10.38
CA GLY A 81 2.14 1.77 10.70
C GLY A 81 1.90 2.79 9.59
N ILE A 82 1.20 3.86 9.96
CA ILE A 82 0.66 4.88 9.05
C ILE A 82 1.76 5.54 8.22
N SER A 83 2.82 6.04 8.86
CA SER A 83 3.83 6.84 8.17
C SER A 83 4.61 6.04 7.14
N TYR A 84 4.96 4.80 7.47
CA TYR A 84 5.60 3.90 6.52
C TYR A 84 4.66 3.47 5.40
N SER A 85 3.34 3.43 5.63
CA SER A 85 2.35 3.17 4.57
C SER A 85 2.30 4.30 3.54
N ILE A 86 2.31 5.55 4.00
CA ILE A 86 2.36 6.74 3.12
C ILE A 86 3.65 6.72 2.32
N ALA A 87 4.80 6.53 2.99
CA ALA A 87 6.09 6.46 2.32
C ALA A 87 6.16 5.31 1.31
N PHE A 88 5.67 4.12 1.66
CA PHE A 88 5.63 2.95 0.79
C PHE A 88 4.84 3.24 -0.49
N ALA A 89 3.62 3.75 -0.35
CA ALA A 89 2.76 4.07 -1.49
C ALA A 89 3.43 5.08 -2.43
N THR A 90 4.02 6.14 -1.88
CA THR A 90 4.73 7.17 -2.66
C THR A 90 5.96 6.60 -3.37
N ILE A 91 6.86 5.91 -2.65
CA ILE A 91 8.11 5.39 -3.23
C ILE A 91 7.81 4.35 -4.31
N VAL A 92 6.94 3.38 -4.01
CA VAL A 92 6.60 2.31 -4.97
C VAL A 92 5.99 2.90 -6.22
N THR A 93 5.03 3.83 -6.09
CA THR A 93 4.36 4.43 -7.25
C THR A 93 5.34 5.22 -8.11
N LEU A 94 6.05 6.19 -7.52
CA LEU A 94 6.93 7.08 -8.29
C LEU A 94 8.10 6.32 -8.90
N SER A 95 8.72 5.39 -8.18
CA SER A 95 9.86 4.62 -8.70
C SER A 95 9.45 3.64 -9.82
N SER A 96 8.32 2.95 -9.70
CA SER A 96 7.87 2.05 -10.77
C SER A 96 7.34 2.81 -11.99
N ASN A 97 6.75 4.00 -11.80
CA ASN A 97 6.30 4.88 -12.89
C ASN A 97 7.46 5.55 -13.65
N VAL A 98 8.73 5.33 -13.28
CA VAL A 98 9.87 5.66 -14.16
C VAL A 98 9.92 4.71 -15.36
N MET A 99 9.52 3.45 -15.15
CA MET A 99 9.49 2.41 -16.19
C MET A 99 8.08 2.20 -16.76
N LEU A 100 7.05 2.53 -15.97
CA LEU A 100 5.65 2.53 -16.38
C LEU A 100 5.21 3.95 -16.76
N GLU A 101 3.93 4.12 -17.11
CA GLU A 101 3.37 5.43 -17.41
C GLU A 101 3.08 6.22 -16.13
N HIS A 102 3.21 7.55 -16.25
CA HIS A 102 2.97 8.50 -15.17
C HIS A 102 1.95 9.56 -15.62
N GLY A 103 0.94 9.81 -14.79
CA GLY A 103 0.00 10.93 -14.96
C GLY A 103 -0.84 11.17 -13.71
N ILE A 104 -1.99 11.85 -13.84
CA ILE A 104 -2.83 12.22 -12.69
C ILE A 104 -3.28 11.00 -11.87
N TRP A 105 -3.50 9.86 -12.53
CA TRP A 105 -3.88 8.61 -11.87
C TRP A 105 -2.79 8.13 -10.91
N SER A 106 -1.51 8.49 -11.11
CA SER A 106 -0.41 8.17 -10.18
C SER A 106 -0.70 8.72 -8.79
N SER A 107 -1.23 9.94 -8.69
CA SER A 107 -1.57 10.56 -7.41
C SER A 107 -2.70 9.80 -6.73
N TYR A 108 -3.70 9.33 -7.49
CA TYR A 108 -4.75 8.46 -6.95
C TYR A 108 -4.24 7.06 -6.58
N GLN A 109 -3.24 6.52 -7.28
CA GLN A 109 -2.56 5.27 -6.88
C GLN A 109 -1.87 5.44 -5.52
N ILE A 110 -1.16 6.55 -5.32
CA ILE A 110 -0.53 6.88 -4.04
C ILE A 110 -1.59 7.01 -2.93
N ILE A 111 -2.66 7.75 -3.18
CA ILE A 111 -3.77 7.90 -2.22
C ILE A 111 -4.43 6.55 -1.92
N GLY A 112 -4.68 5.74 -2.94
CA GLY A 112 -5.31 4.42 -2.80
C GLY A 112 -4.49 3.48 -1.94
N TRP A 113 -3.21 3.27 -2.29
CA TRP A 113 -2.34 2.39 -1.53
C TRP A 113 -2.01 2.93 -0.14
N ALA A 114 -1.82 4.24 0.02
CA ALA A 114 -1.65 4.85 1.34
C ALA A 114 -2.90 4.63 2.21
N SER A 115 -4.10 4.81 1.66
CA SER A 115 -5.36 4.58 2.37
C SER A 115 -5.50 3.12 2.83
N VAL A 116 -5.18 2.17 1.96
CA VAL A 116 -5.16 0.73 2.30
C VAL A 116 -4.21 0.45 3.47
N GLY A 117 -2.96 0.92 3.39
CA GLY A 117 -1.98 0.72 4.46
C GLY A 117 -2.35 1.44 5.77
N ILE A 118 -2.91 2.64 5.69
CA ILE A 118 -3.42 3.39 6.85
C ILE A 118 -4.55 2.63 7.54
N LEU A 119 -5.54 2.15 6.79
CA LEU A 119 -6.64 1.34 7.34
C LEU A 119 -6.10 0.06 7.97
N ALA A 120 -5.14 -0.60 7.34
CA ALA A 120 -4.49 -1.78 7.89
C ALA A 120 -3.75 -1.50 9.21
N ALA A 121 -3.08 -0.35 9.30
CA ALA A 121 -2.41 0.11 10.52
C ALA A 121 -3.39 0.41 11.66
N LEU A 122 -4.52 1.07 11.35
CA LEU A 122 -5.56 1.40 12.33
C LEU A 122 -6.30 0.14 12.82
N LEU A 123 -6.52 -0.84 11.94
CA LEU A 123 -7.20 -2.09 12.23
C LEU A 123 -6.24 -3.21 12.67
N ARG A 124 -4.98 -2.89 12.99
CA ARG A 124 -3.92 -3.86 13.32
C ARG A 124 -4.36 -4.97 14.29
N ASN A 125 -5.10 -4.62 15.34
CA ASN A 125 -5.55 -5.57 16.37
C ASN A 125 -6.53 -6.63 15.84
N GLN A 126 -7.16 -6.40 14.69
CA GLN A 126 -8.00 -7.39 14.01
C GLN A 126 -7.17 -8.44 13.27
N PHE A 127 -5.94 -8.09 12.87
CA PHE A 127 -5.06 -8.97 12.10
C PHE A 127 -4.05 -9.71 12.97
N ILE A 128 -3.60 -9.12 14.08
CA ILE A 128 -2.66 -9.77 15.00
C ILE A 128 -3.40 -10.22 16.25
N GLN A 129 -3.55 -11.53 16.41
CA GLN A 129 -4.24 -12.16 17.54
C GLN A 129 -3.29 -13.17 18.18
N ASN A 130 -3.04 -13.05 19.49
CA ASN A 130 -2.09 -13.90 20.23
C ASN A 130 -0.72 -13.99 19.54
N GLU A 131 -0.18 -12.83 19.12
CA GLU A 131 1.10 -12.69 18.41
C GLU A 131 1.18 -13.40 17.04
N LYS A 132 0.05 -13.88 16.51
CA LYS A 132 -0.04 -14.54 15.22
C LYS A 132 -0.89 -13.74 14.24
N LEU A 133 -0.53 -13.83 12.97
CA LEU A 133 -1.27 -13.22 11.88
C LEU A 133 -2.54 -14.04 11.58
N ASN A 134 -3.70 -13.41 11.68
CA ASN A 134 -4.98 -13.99 11.30
C ASN A 134 -5.15 -13.89 9.76
N ILE A 135 -4.86 -14.99 9.07
CA ILE A 135 -4.88 -15.09 7.61
C ILE A 135 -6.29 -14.90 7.04
N THR A 136 -7.33 -15.33 7.73
CA THR A 136 -8.72 -15.16 7.28
C THR A 136 -9.11 -13.69 7.25
N ASN A 137 -8.87 -12.96 8.36
CA ASN A 137 -9.16 -11.53 8.42
C ASN A 137 -8.31 -10.75 7.40
N LEU A 138 -7.06 -11.15 7.21
CA LEU A 138 -6.18 -10.57 6.21
C LEU A 138 -6.70 -10.79 4.79
N ALA A 139 -7.14 -12.00 4.44
CA ALA A 139 -7.66 -12.32 3.11
C ALA A 139 -8.95 -11.54 2.80
N VAL A 140 -9.88 -11.46 3.77
CA VAL A 140 -11.11 -10.65 3.63
C VAL A 140 -10.78 -9.18 3.41
N PHE A 141 -9.85 -8.64 4.21
CA PHE A 141 -9.42 -7.26 4.06
C PHE A 141 -8.68 -7.02 2.75
N ALA A 142 -7.93 -8.00 2.24
CA ALA A 142 -7.20 -7.90 0.98
C ALA A 142 -8.15 -7.89 -0.24
N VAL A 143 -9.26 -8.64 -0.19
CA VAL A 143 -10.35 -8.54 -1.18
C VAL A 143 -10.94 -7.13 -1.17
N PHE A 144 -11.35 -6.65 0.01
CA PHE A 144 -11.90 -5.30 0.16
C PHE A 144 -10.92 -4.22 -0.34
N SER A 145 -9.63 -4.39 -0.04
CA SER A 145 -8.59 -3.44 -0.44
C SER A 145 -8.37 -3.37 -1.94
N GLY A 146 -8.59 -4.46 -2.68
CA GLY A 146 -8.57 -4.45 -4.15
C GLY A 146 -9.59 -3.45 -4.70
N PHE A 147 -10.87 -3.65 -4.35
CA PHE A 147 -11.95 -2.74 -4.74
C PHE A 147 -11.73 -1.30 -4.24
N LEU A 148 -11.33 -1.13 -2.98
CA LEU A 148 -11.08 0.20 -2.42
C LEU A 148 -10.01 0.94 -3.23
N PHE A 149 -8.90 0.27 -3.54
CA PHE A 149 -7.84 0.85 -4.36
C PHE A 149 -8.34 1.19 -5.76
N ASP A 150 -8.97 0.23 -6.45
CA ASP A 150 -9.40 0.40 -7.85
C ASP A 150 -10.42 1.54 -7.97
N TRP A 151 -11.32 1.68 -7.01
CA TRP A 151 -12.34 2.74 -7.02
C TRP A 151 -11.76 4.11 -6.67
N ILE A 152 -10.77 4.18 -5.76
CA ILE A 152 -10.03 5.43 -5.52
C ILE A 152 -9.28 5.84 -6.78
N VAL A 153 -8.58 4.92 -7.45
CA VAL A 153 -7.88 5.20 -8.71
C VAL A 153 -8.87 5.61 -9.80
N SER A 154 -10.04 4.99 -9.86
CA SER A 154 -11.09 5.31 -10.82
C SER A 154 -11.62 6.73 -10.68
N LEU A 155 -11.52 7.37 -9.51
CA LEU A 155 -11.89 8.79 -9.36
C LEU A 155 -11.09 9.71 -10.28
N SER A 156 -9.90 9.29 -10.73
CA SER A 156 -9.09 10.06 -11.69
C SER A 156 -9.82 10.32 -13.02
N ILE A 157 -10.78 9.48 -13.43
CA ILE A 157 -11.51 9.68 -14.69
C ILE A 157 -12.41 10.93 -14.65
N LEU A 158 -12.83 11.37 -13.46
CA LEU A 158 -13.71 12.53 -13.28
C LEU A 158 -13.05 13.85 -13.70
N HIS A 159 -11.74 13.86 -13.95
CA HIS A 159 -11.04 14.99 -14.57
C HIS A 159 -11.33 15.12 -16.07
N ASN A 160 -11.81 14.05 -16.74
CA ASN A 160 -12.06 13.99 -18.17
C ASN A 160 -13.53 13.82 -18.54
N VAL A 161 -14.34 13.24 -17.66
CA VAL A 161 -15.72 12.87 -17.97
C VAL A 161 -16.67 13.43 -16.94
N ASP A 162 -17.90 13.72 -17.37
CA ASP A 162 -18.98 14.09 -16.46
C ASP A 162 -19.21 12.98 -15.41
N THR A 163 -19.56 13.39 -14.20
CA THR A 163 -19.86 12.49 -13.08
C THR A 163 -20.98 11.49 -13.41
N SER A 164 -21.83 11.80 -14.37
CA SER A 164 -22.88 10.90 -14.88
C SER A 164 -22.32 9.60 -15.50
N PHE A 165 -21.09 9.61 -16.01
CA PHE A 165 -20.45 8.42 -16.60
C PHE A 165 -19.70 7.57 -15.57
N PHE A 166 -19.50 8.06 -14.35
CA PHE A 166 -18.66 7.40 -13.35
C PHE A 166 -19.15 6.00 -12.97
N LEU A 167 -20.46 5.84 -12.77
CA LEU A 167 -21.02 4.52 -12.44
C LEU A 167 -20.83 3.53 -13.59
N VAL A 168 -20.98 3.97 -14.84
CA VAL A 168 -20.75 3.13 -16.02
C VAL A 168 -19.27 2.74 -16.11
N TYR A 169 -18.36 3.67 -15.81
CA TYR A 169 -16.93 3.38 -15.77
C TYR A 169 -16.58 2.30 -14.73
N LEU A 170 -17.09 2.42 -13.49
CA LEU A 170 -16.90 1.41 -12.44
C LEU A 170 -17.46 0.03 -12.84
N LEU A 171 -18.66 -0.01 -13.41
CA LEU A 171 -19.27 -1.28 -13.83
C LEU A 171 -18.47 -1.98 -14.94
N ASN A 172 -17.83 -1.22 -15.84
CA ASN A 172 -16.93 -1.78 -16.85
C ASN A 172 -15.60 -2.25 -16.25
N GLY A 173 -15.17 -1.67 -15.13
CA GLY A 173 -13.95 -2.02 -14.40
C GLY A 173 -14.05 -3.30 -13.57
N ILE A 174 -15.26 -3.78 -13.26
CA ILE A 174 -15.48 -4.85 -12.26
C ILE A 174 -14.70 -6.14 -12.52
N PHE A 175 -14.44 -6.48 -13.79
CA PHE A 175 -13.62 -7.65 -14.13
C PHE A 175 -12.18 -7.48 -13.63
N PHE A 176 -11.60 -6.30 -13.80
CA PHE A 176 -10.26 -5.98 -13.32
C PHE A 176 -10.23 -5.85 -11.79
N ASP A 177 -11.30 -5.34 -11.16
CA ASP A 177 -11.43 -5.29 -9.70
C ASP A 177 -11.43 -6.72 -9.09
N LEU A 178 -12.13 -7.65 -9.74
CA LEU A 178 -12.17 -9.05 -9.33
C LEU A 178 -10.81 -9.74 -9.50
N LEU A 179 -10.08 -9.46 -10.59
CA LEU A 179 -8.72 -9.96 -10.78
C LEU A 179 -7.78 -9.46 -9.68
N HIS A 180 -7.89 -8.18 -9.33
CA HIS A 180 -7.08 -7.58 -8.28
C HIS A 180 -7.39 -8.19 -6.91
N ALA A 181 -8.67 -8.30 -6.55
CA ALA A 181 -9.10 -8.96 -5.32
C ALA A 181 -8.61 -10.42 -5.25
N GLY A 182 -8.76 -11.18 -6.34
CA GLY A 182 -8.29 -12.56 -6.44
C GLY A 182 -6.78 -12.68 -6.31
N GLY A 183 -6.02 -11.82 -7.00
CA GLY A 183 -4.57 -11.75 -6.90
C GLY A 183 -4.10 -11.47 -5.47
N ASN A 184 -4.74 -10.52 -4.79
CA ASN A 184 -4.47 -10.21 -3.39
C ASN A 184 -4.70 -11.42 -2.46
N VAL A 185 -5.74 -12.21 -2.67
CA VAL A 185 -5.98 -13.45 -1.91
C VAL A 185 -4.86 -14.47 -2.15
N VAL A 186 -4.40 -14.62 -3.40
CA VAL A 186 -3.26 -15.51 -3.74
C VAL A 186 -1.99 -15.06 -3.02
N PHE A 187 -1.68 -13.75 -3.03
CA PHE A 187 -0.52 -13.23 -2.30
C PHE A 187 -0.64 -13.42 -0.79
N VAL A 188 -1.83 -13.25 -0.22
CA VAL A 188 -2.07 -13.56 1.20
C VAL A 188 -1.79 -15.04 1.47
N ALA A 189 -2.33 -15.95 0.67
CA ALA A 189 -2.18 -17.39 0.88
C ALA A 189 -0.71 -17.85 0.81
N TRP A 190 0.10 -17.29 -0.08
CA TRP A 190 1.48 -17.72 -0.30
C TRP A 190 2.53 -16.93 0.48
N LEU A 191 2.32 -15.63 0.70
CA LEU A 191 3.37 -14.73 1.19
C LEU A 191 3.11 -14.17 2.60
N ALA A 192 1.86 -14.21 3.11
CA ALA A 192 1.54 -13.56 4.38
C ALA A 192 2.35 -14.11 5.57
N ASN A 193 2.41 -15.43 5.73
CA ASN A 193 3.15 -16.08 6.81
C ASN A 193 4.68 -15.84 6.75
N PRO A 194 5.38 -16.12 5.64
CA PRO A 194 6.83 -15.91 5.59
C PRO A 194 7.22 -14.43 5.76
N LEU A 195 6.43 -13.50 5.21
CA LEU A 195 6.69 -12.07 5.40
C LEU A 195 6.37 -11.60 6.82
N SER A 196 5.29 -12.12 7.44
CA SER A 196 4.97 -11.88 8.84
C SER A 196 6.12 -12.26 9.76
N GLU A 197 6.68 -13.46 9.57
CA GLU A 197 7.80 -13.96 10.35
C GLU A 197 9.06 -13.09 10.15
N LEU A 198 9.38 -12.74 8.89
CA LEU A 198 10.50 -11.85 8.58
C LEU A 198 10.37 -10.49 9.28
N MET A 199 9.19 -9.87 9.22
CA MET A 199 8.94 -8.56 9.83
C MET A 199 8.95 -8.65 11.35
N ASN A 200 8.31 -9.65 11.97
CA ASN A 200 8.32 -9.82 13.43
C ASN A 200 9.73 -9.98 14.02
N ARG A 201 10.66 -10.60 13.29
CA ARG A 201 12.06 -10.73 13.74
C ARG A 201 12.81 -9.39 13.80
N HIS A 202 12.38 -8.39 13.04
CA HIS A 202 13.10 -7.11 12.87
C HIS A 202 12.27 -5.89 13.30
N THR A 203 11.02 -6.10 13.69
CA THR A 203 10.13 -5.09 14.24
C THR A 203 9.78 -5.50 15.66
N ASN A 204 9.93 -4.60 16.64
CA ASN A 204 9.73 -4.90 18.07
C ASN A 204 8.24 -5.08 18.48
N LEU A 205 7.39 -5.50 17.56
CA LEU A 205 5.93 -5.44 17.70
C LEU A 205 5.36 -6.39 18.75
N THR A 206 6.09 -7.45 19.12
CA THR A 206 5.68 -8.51 20.05
C THR A 206 6.61 -8.69 21.25
N ASN A 207 7.60 -7.81 21.48
CA ASN A 207 8.38 -7.90 22.72
C ASN A 207 7.65 -7.16 23.84
N PRO A 208 6.97 -7.84 24.78
CA PRO A 208 6.59 -7.18 26.02
C PRO A 208 7.87 -6.64 26.65
N LYS A 209 7.83 -5.38 27.11
CA LYS A 209 8.88 -4.84 27.95
C LYS A 209 9.09 -5.84 29.08
N VAL A 210 10.23 -6.53 29.08
CA VAL A 210 10.68 -7.29 30.23
C VAL A 210 10.73 -6.27 31.37
N VAL A 211 9.76 -6.36 32.28
CA VAL A 211 9.77 -5.58 33.51
C VAL A 211 11.11 -5.91 34.17
N PRO A 212 11.99 -4.93 34.42
CA PRO A 212 13.22 -5.20 35.13
C PRO A 212 12.82 -5.87 36.44
N GLU A 213 13.26 -7.10 36.63
CA GLU A 213 13.11 -7.81 37.88
C GLU A 213 13.73 -6.91 38.94
N LEU A 214 12.89 -6.29 39.77
CA LEU A 214 13.34 -5.46 40.87
C LEU A 214 14.10 -6.40 41.80
N VAL A 215 15.42 -6.35 41.72
CA VAL A 215 16.31 -7.03 42.66
C VAL A 215 16.05 -6.40 44.03
N SER A 216 15.18 -7.04 44.80
CA SER A 216 14.99 -6.75 46.21
C SER A 216 16.15 -7.37 46.98
N ASN A 217 17.14 -6.54 47.33
CA ASN A 217 18.09 -6.80 48.41
C ASN A 217 17.67 -6.01 49.64
#